data_AF-A0A9D0YRY6-F1
#
_entry.id   AF-A0A9D0YRY6-F1
#
_cell.length_a   1.000
_cell.length_b   1.000
_cell.length_c   1.000
_cell.angle_alpha   90.00
_cell.angle_beta   90.00
_cell.angle_gamma   90.00
#
_symmetry.space_group_name_H-M   'P 1'
#
loop_
_entity.id
_entity.type
_entity.pdbx_description
1 polymer ?
#
loop_
_entity_poly.entity_id
_entity_poly.type
_entity_poly.pdbx_seq_one_letter_code
_entity_poly.pdbx_strand_id
1 'polypeptide(L)'
;MFLPVKSDSGAMPHWEYLPAAAGTYAAGQMLTVSAGGQVDNLSAASTTTPPYLCMADVTAVAGQVIPVIRVDGDFIFETTLKAAASGAVIGTKLQVEADGLTASKPSAGSGTFEVVYLEGTAAGNIVRGRFV
;
A
#
# COMPACT_ATOMS: atom_id res chain seq x y z
N MET A 1 -8.55 -0.43 0.37
CA MET A 1 -7.60 -1.18 -0.48
C MET A 1 -6.85 -0.17 -1.32
N PHE A 2 -5.60 -0.46 -1.67
CA PHE A 2 -4.85 0.35 -2.61
C PHE A 2 -5.12 -0.10 -4.04
N LEU A 3 -5.39 0.85 -4.95
CA LEU A 3 -5.56 0.59 -6.37
C LEU A 3 -4.62 1.48 -7.19
N PRO A 4 -3.81 0.93 -8.12
CA PRO A 4 -3.08 1.76 -9.07
C PRO A 4 -4.08 2.37 -10.06
N VAL A 5 -4.22 3.70 -10.05
CA VAL A 5 -5.22 4.42 -10.87
C VAL A 5 -4.61 5.11 -12.09
N LYS A 6 -3.30 5.39 -12.05
CA LYS A 6 -2.59 6.08 -13.13
C LYS A 6 -1.10 5.79 -13.05
N SER A 7 -0.43 5.72 -14.19
CA SER A 7 1.03 5.81 -14.29
C SER A 7 1.45 7.12 -14.97
N ASP A 8 2.60 7.64 -14.61
CA ASP A 8 3.15 8.84 -15.25
C ASP A 8 3.63 8.54 -16.69
N SER A 9 4.01 7.29 -16.98
CA SER A 9 4.45 6.83 -18.32
C SER A 9 3.36 6.22 -19.20
N GLY A 10 2.17 5.95 -18.65
CA GLY A 10 1.13 5.16 -19.31
C GLY A 10 1.38 3.64 -19.29
N ALA A 11 2.49 3.19 -18.69
CA ALA A 11 2.76 1.76 -18.49
C ALA A 11 1.73 1.12 -17.56
N MET A 12 1.40 -0.14 -17.82
CA MET A 12 0.58 -0.96 -16.92
C MET A 12 1.50 -1.69 -15.93
N PRO A 13 1.08 -1.85 -14.66
CA PRO A 13 1.86 -2.61 -13.70
C PRO A 13 1.89 -4.09 -14.12
N HIS A 14 3.09 -4.68 -14.11
CA HIS A 14 3.26 -6.09 -14.44
C HIS A 14 2.99 -6.99 -13.23
N TRP A 15 2.39 -8.15 -13.47
CA TRP A 15 2.17 -9.14 -12.42
C TRP A 15 3.44 -9.96 -12.19
N GLU A 16 3.79 -10.12 -10.92
CA GLU A 16 4.79 -11.05 -10.42
C GLU A 16 4.13 -12.14 -9.60
N TYR A 17 4.74 -13.32 -9.59
CA TYR A 17 4.24 -14.48 -8.88
C TYR A 17 5.28 -14.87 -7.84
N LEU A 18 5.04 -14.48 -6.59
CA LEU A 18 6.01 -14.63 -5.50
C LEU A 18 5.49 -15.56 -4.40
N PRO A 19 6.37 -16.31 -3.72
CA PRO A 19 5.98 -17.14 -2.59
C PRO A 19 5.57 -16.28 -1.40
N ALA A 20 4.42 -16.60 -0.80
CA ALA A 20 3.89 -15.92 0.38
C ALA A 20 4.17 -16.69 1.67
N ALA A 21 4.22 -15.98 2.79
CA ALA A 21 4.10 -16.60 4.10
C ALA A 21 2.69 -17.20 4.31
N ALA A 22 2.52 -18.02 5.34
CA ALA A 22 1.19 -18.51 5.68
C ALA A 22 0.34 -17.36 6.23
N GLY A 23 -0.82 -17.08 5.62
CA GLY A 23 -1.62 -15.93 5.99
C GLY A 23 -2.83 -15.71 5.10
N THR A 24 -3.65 -14.73 5.43
CA THR A 24 -4.71 -14.23 4.55
C THR A 24 -4.27 -12.93 3.93
N TYR A 25 -4.47 -12.82 2.63
CA TYR A 25 -4.12 -11.68 1.79
C TYR A 25 -5.36 -11.23 1.04
N ALA A 26 -5.53 -9.92 0.90
CA ALA A 26 -6.61 -9.32 0.13
C ALA A 26 -6.06 -8.59 -1.11
N ALA A 27 -6.83 -8.56 -2.19
CA ALA A 27 -6.51 -7.76 -3.35
C ALA A 27 -6.39 -6.27 -2.97
N GLY A 28 -5.35 -5.60 -3.48
CA GLY A 28 -5.03 -4.22 -3.14
C GLY A 28 -4.40 -4.04 -1.76
N GLN A 29 -3.93 -5.10 -1.11
CA GLN A 29 -3.19 -5.02 0.15
C GLN A 29 -1.69 -4.83 -0.10
N MET A 30 -1.09 -3.85 0.56
CA MET A 30 0.35 -3.63 0.60
C MET A 30 1.04 -4.68 1.46
N LEU A 31 2.12 -5.25 0.93
CA LEU A 31 2.87 -6.36 1.52
C LEU A 31 4.34 -5.98 1.71
N THR A 32 4.95 -6.57 2.74
CA THR A 32 6.39 -6.55 2.96
C THR A 32 7.05 -7.84 2.48
N VAL A 33 8.36 -7.94 2.65
CA VAL A 33 9.12 -9.18 2.46
C VAL A 33 9.65 -9.62 3.82
N SER A 34 9.35 -10.86 4.21
CA SER A 34 9.88 -11.45 5.43
C SER A 34 11.38 -11.70 5.31
N ALA A 35 12.06 -11.95 6.43
CA ALA A 35 13.48 -12.30 6.42
C ALA A 35 13.79 -13.55 5.57
N GLY A 36 12.81 -14.43 5.36
CA GLY A 36 12.91 -15.62 4.50
C GLY A 36 12.70 -15.35 3.01
N GLY A 37 12.50 -14.10 2.59
CA GLY A 37 12.32 -13.71 1.20
C GLY A 37 10.91 -13.94 0.64
N GLN A 38 9.94 -14.26 1.50
CA GLN A 38 8.54 -14.44 1.12
C GLN A 38 7.77 -13.13 1.27
N VAL A 39 6.76 -12.90 0.42
CA VAL A 39 5.83 -11.79 0.64
C VAL A 39 4.99 -12.05 1.89
N ASP A 40 4.79 -11.01 2.69
CA ASP A 40 4.14 -11.12 3.99
C ASP A 40 3.30 -9.88 4.32
N ASN A 41 2.36 -10.04 5.26
CA ASN A 41 1.54 -8.96 5.77
C ASN A 41 2.40 -7.94 6.53
N LEU A 42 1.96 -6.69 6.55
CA LEU A 42 2.54 -5.68 7.43
C LEU A 42 2.23 -6.03 8.89
N SER A 43 3.23 -6.03 9.75
CA SER A 43 3.06 -6.28 11.19
C SER A 43 2.75 -5.00 11.99
N ALA A 44 2.99 -3.84 11.39
CA ALA A 44 2.73 -2.51 11.95
C ALA A 44 2.52 -1.50 10.81
N ALA A 45 2.08 -0.29 11.16
CA ALA A 45 2.03 0.80 10.19
C ALA A 45 3.45 1.08 9.65
N SER A 46 3.56 1.19 8.33
CA SER A 46 4.82 1.28 7.61
C SER A 46 5.13 2.73 7.27
N THR A 47 6.21 3.25 7.85
CA THR A 47 6.80 4.54 7.48
C THR A 47 7.79 4.42 6.31
N THR A 48 8.05 3.21 5.82
CA THR A 48 8.79 2.93 4.58
C THR A 48 7.83 2.44 3.50
N THR A 49 8.24 2.54 2.23
CA THR A 49 7.44 2.06 1.09
C THR A 49 7.35 0.53 1.10
N PRO A 50 6.15 -0.06 1.24
CA PRO A 50 5.97 -1.49 1.06
C PRO A 50 6.31 -1.87 -0.39
N PRO A 51 7.11 -2.92 -0.63
CA PRO A 51 7.61 -3.25 -1.96
C PRO A 51 6.57 -3.84 -2.91
N TYR A 52 5.49 -4.45 -2.40
CA TYR A 52 4.53 -5.19 -3.20
C TYR A 52 3.08 -4.86 -2.86
N LEU A 53 2.21 -4.97 -3.85
CA LEU A 53 0.76 -4.91 -3.73
C LEU A 53 0.16 -6.26 -4.16
N CYS A 54 -0.69 -6.85 -3.33
CA CYS A 54 -1.38 -8.10 -3.62
C CYS A 54 -2.46 -7.93 -4.70
N MET A 55 -2.59 -8.91 -5.59
CA MET A 55 -3.55 -8.89 -6.71
C MET A 55 -4.67 -9.93 -6.58
N ALA A 56 -4.76 -10.66 -5.46
CA ALA A 56 -5.79 -11.69 -5.26
C ALA A 56 -6.22 -11.80 -3.79
N ASP A 57 -7.48 -12.19 -3.58
CA ASP A 57 -7.97 -12.63 -2.28
C ASP A 57 -7.58 -14.10 -2.08
N VAL A 58 -6.73 -14.38 -1.10
CA VAL A 58 -6.20 -15.74 -0.89
C VAL A 58 -5.79 -15.97 0.56
N THR A 59 -6.19 -17.13 1.10
CA THR A 59 -5.56 -17.70 2.30
C THR A 59 -4.45 -18.63 1.85
N ALA A 60 -3.21 -18.16 1.97
CA ALA A 60 -2.04 -18.87 1.49
C ALA A 60 -1.46 -19.78 2.58
N VAL A 61 -0.98 -20.96 2.17
CA VAL A 61 -0.02 -21.73 2.97
C VAL A 61 1.40 -21.23 2.70
N ALA A 62 2.34 -21.45 3.64
CA ALA A 62 3.71 -20.98 3.48
C ALA A 62 4.36 -21.52 2.19
N GLY A 63 4.91 -20.63 1.39
CA GLY A 63 5.52 -20.93 0.09
C GLY A 63 4.53 -20.96 -1.08
N GLN A 64 3.22 -20.82 -0.84
CA GLN A 64 2.25 -20.71 -1.92
C GLN A 64 2.49 -19.44 -2.73
N VAL A 65 2.51 -19.58 -4.04
CA VAL A 65 2.76 -18.49 -4.96
C VAL A 65 1.47 -17.68 -5.15
N ILE A 66 1.55 -16.37 -4.91
CA ILE A 66 0.44 -15.43 -5.08
C ILE A 66 0.79 -14.35 -6.10
N PRO A 67 -0.19 -13.82 -6.85
CA PRO A 67 0.04 -12.72 -7.78
C PRO A 67 0.17 -11.39 -7.02
N VAL A 68 1.22 -10.64 -7.34
CA VAL A 68 1.52 -9.31 -6.80
C VAL A 68 1.96 -8.36 -7.91
N ILE A 69 2.00 -7.06 -7.64
CA ILE A 69 2.73 -6.08 -8.47
C ILE A 69 3.77 -5.38 -7.60
N ARG A 70 4.83 -4.85 -8.22
CA ARG A 70 5.77 -3.95 -7.51
C ARG A 70 5.15 -2.59 -7.29
N VAL A 71 5.43 -2.03 -6.12
CA VAL A 71 5.14 -0.64 -5.81
C VAL A 71 6.29 0.21 -6.33
N ASP A 72 5.96 1.16 -7.20
CA ASP A 72 6.89 2.11 -7.82
C ASP A 72 6.33 3.53 -7.68
N GLY A 73 7.22 4.53 -7.59
CA GLY A 73 6.87 5.95 -7.50
C GLY A 73 6.28 6.53 -8.79
N ASP A 74 6.40 5.83 -9.91
CA ASP A 74 5.78 6.20 -11.19
C ASP A 74 4.25 5.98 -11.24
N PHE A 75 3.70 5.26 -10.25
CA PHE A 75 2.26 5.01 -10.14
C PHE A 75 1.59 5.86 -9.06
N ILE A 76 0.40 6.34 -9.39
CA ILE A 76 -0.53 6.95 -8.43
C ILE A 76 -1.47 5.86 -7.94
N PHE A 77 -1.50 5.67 -6.63
CA PHE A 77 -2.40 4.76 -5.95
C PHE A 77 -3.53 5.52 -5.27
N GLU A 78 -4.72 4.92 -5.27
CA GLU A 78 -5.88 5.37 -4.51
C GLU A 78 -6.10 4.45 -3.31
N THR A 79 -6.44 5.03 -2.16
CA THR A 79 -6.87 4.30 -0.97
C THR A 79 -7.81 5.17 -0.12
N THR A 80 -8.22 4.67 1.05
CA THR A 80 -9.00 5.43 2.02
C THR A 80 -8.20 5.70 3.30
N LEU A 81 -8.56 6.77 3.99
CA LEU A 81 -7.98 7.13 5.28
C LEU A 81 -8.51 6.22 6.40
N LYS A 82 -7.63 5.60 7.17
CA LYS A 82 -8.03 4.80 8.35
C LYS A 82 -8.57 5.64 9.50
N ALA A 83 -8.00 6.83 9.66
CA ALA A 83 -8.31 7.79 10.70
C ALA A 83 -8.23 9.21 10.12
N ALA A 84 -8.75 10.19 10.87
CA ALA A 84 -8.70 11.58 10.42
C ALA A 84 -7.25 12.07 10.24
N ALA A 85 -6.92 12.57 9.05
CA ALA A 85 -5.60 13.08 8.72
C ALA A 85 -5.57 14.61 8.85
N SER A 86 -5.80 15.13 10.07
CA SER A 86 -5.91 16.57 10.31
C SER A 86 -4.69 17.35 9.82
N GLY A 87 -4.96 18.40 9.04
CA GLY A 87 -3.94 19.25 8.43
C GLY A 87 -3.17 18.58 7.27
N ALA A 88 -3.61 17.41 6.79
CA ALA A 88 -3.07 16.86 5.56
C ALA A 88 -3.48 17.72 4.37
N VAL A 89 -2.48 18.04 3.55
CA VAL A 89 -2.60 18.77 2.28
C VAL A 89 -1.85 17.98 1.21
N ILE A 90 -2.00 18.37 -0.06
CA ILE A 90 -1.17 17.84 -1.15
C ILE A 90 0.32 18.01 -0.78
N GLY A 91 1.12 16.97 -0.99
CA GLY A 91 2.52 16.86 -0.57
C GLY A 91 2.72 16.32 0.86
N THR A 92 1.66 16.14 1.65
CA THR A 92 1.76 15.46 2.95
C THR A 92 2.12 14.00 2.73
N LYS A 93 3.09 13.48 3.50
CA LYS A 93 3.45 12.06 3.46
C LYS A 93 2.74 11.27 4.54
N LEU A 94 1.83 10.41 4.11
CA LEU A 94 1.11 9.46 4.93
C LEU A 94 1.88 8.14 5.05
N GLN A 95 1.51 7.34 6.02
CA GLN A 95 2.00 5.97 6.19
C GLN A 95 0.92 4.97 5.76
N VAL A 96 1.36 3.79 5.32
CA VAL A 96 0.46 2.66 5.10
C VAL A 96 0.18 2.01 6.45
N GLU A 97 -1.08 1.74 6.77
CA GLU A 97 -1.45 1.14 8.04
C GLU A 97 -1.14 -0.35 8.11
N ALA A 98 -1.15 -0.93 9.31
CA ALA A 98 -0.82 -2.35 9.52
C ALA A 98 -1.73 -3.32 8.75
N ASP A 99 -2.94 -2.89 8.36
CA ASP A 99 -3.81 -3.69 7.50
C ASP A 99 -3.34 -3.75 6.04
N GLY A 100 -2.39 -2.91 5.63
CA GLY A 100 -1.93 -2.79 4.24
C GLY A 100 -2.97 -2.26 3.27
N LEU A 101 -4.16 -1.88 3.73
CA LEU A 101 -5.31 -1.53 2.89
C LEU A 101 -5.69 -0.06 2.97
N THR A 102 -5.22 0.64 3.99
CA THR A 102 -5.57 2.04 4.28
C THR A 102 -4.32 2.86 4.59
N ALA A 103 -4.45 4.18 4.52
CA ALA A 103 -3.39 5.13 4.89
C ALA A 103 -3.81 5.98 6.08
N SER A 104 -2.84 6.48 6.83
CA SER A 104 -3.09 7.48 7.87
C SER A 104 -1.90 8.40 8.06
N LYS A 105 -2.09 9.46 8.85
CA LYS A 105 -0.98 10.35 9.21
C LYS A 105 -0.10 9.64 10.24
N PRO A 106 1.24 9.58 10.05
CA PRO A 106 2.12 8.97 11.02
C PRO A 106 2.03 9.70 12.37
N SER A 107 2.08 8.95 13.47
CA SER A 107 2.11 9.50 14.83
C SER A 107 3.44 10.18 15.15
N ALA A 108 4.53 9.76 14.49
CA ALA A 108 5.85 10.37 14.56
C ALA A 108 6.57 10.22 13.21
N GLY A 109 7.44 11.18 12.89
CA GLY A 109 8.22 11.16 11.64
C GLY A 109 7.39 11.46 10.40
N SER A 110 7.78 10.86 9.28
CA SER A 110 7.14 11.04 7.97
C SER A 110 6.97 9.65 7.33
N GLY A 111 5.84 9.41 6.67
CA GLY A 111 5.67 8.22 5.85
C GLY A 111 6.25 8.42 4.45
N THR A 112 5.93 7.51 3.54
CA THR A 112 6.39 7.57 2.14
C THR A 112 5.25 7.73 1.14
N PHE A 113 3.99 7.67 1.56
CA PHE A 113 2.85 7.86 0.66
C PHE A 113 2.51 9.34 0.54
N GLU A 114 3.11 10.01 -0.44
CA GLU A 114 2.92 11.44 -0.68
C GLU A 114 1.58 11.70 -1.37
N VAL A 115 0.75 12.50 -0.71
CA VAL A 115 -0.59 12.85 -1.18
C VAL A 115 -0.53 13.71 -2.44
N VAL A 116 -1.24 13.27 -3.48
CA VAL A 116 -1.46 14.06 -4.71
C VAL A 116 -2.92 14.53 -4.86
N TYR A 117 -3.86 13.89 -4.14
CA TYR A 117 -5.26 14.27 -4.10
C TYR A 117 -5.92 13.85 -2.79
N LEU A 118 -6.84 14.68 -2.28
CA LEU A 118 -7.68 14.40 -1.12
C LEU A 118 -9.12 14.75 -1.47
N GLU A 119 -10.04 13.82 -1.23
CA GLU A 119 -11.47 14.13 -1.16
C GLU A 119 -11.78 14.93 0.11
N GLY A 120 -11.05 14.63 1.20
CA GLY A 120 -11.00 15.39 2.45
C GLY A 120 -10.14 14.66 3.47
N THR A 121 -10.19 15.07 4.74
CA THR A 121 -9.29 14.53 5.78
C THR A 121 -9.99 13.69 6.86
N ALA A 122 -11.26 13.34 6.68
CA ALA A 122 -11.98 12.46 7.62
C ALA A 122 -11.62 10.99 7.37
N ALA A 123 -11.82 10.14 8.40
CA ALA A 123 -11.71 8.70 8.22
C ALA A 123 -12.70 8.21 7.15
N GLY A 124 -12.25 7.32 6.27
CA GLY A 124 -13.01 6.79 5.15
C GLY A 124 -12.91 7.62 3.86
N ASN A 125 -12.44 8.88 3.91
CA ASN A 125 -12.29 9.70 2.71
C ASN A 125 -11.23 9.11 1.77
N ILE A 126 -11.45 9.30 0.48
CA ILE A 126 -10.52 8.89 -0.57
C ILE A 126 -9.29 9.80 -0.55
N VAL A 127 -8.13 9.17 -0.66
CA VAL A 127 -6.83 9.81 -0.84
C VAL A 127 -6.10 9.14 -1.98
N ARG A 128 -5.44 9.93 -2.82
CA ARG A 128 -4.51 9.42 -3.83
C ARG A 128 -3.12 9.93 -3.55
N GLY A 129 -2.14 9.10 -3.84
CA GLY A 129 -0.74 9.42 -3.59
C GLY A 129 0.21 8.60 -4.44
N ARG A 130 1.48 8.97 -4.38
CA ARG A 130 2.60 8.22 -4.95
C ARG A 130 3.58 7.88 -3.84
N PHE A 131 4.35 6.81 -4.01
CA PHE A 131 5.40 6.47 -3.05
C PHE A 131 6.69 7.20 -3.37
N VAL A 132 7.33 7.80 -2.37
CA VAL A 132 8.55 8.63 -2.48
C VAL A 132 9.58 8.33 -1.40
#